data_AF-A0A9P6V7Q1-F1
#
_entry.id   AF-A0A9P6V7Q1-F1
#
_cell.length_a   1.000
_cell.length_b   1.000
_cell.length_c   1.000
_cell.angle_alpha   90.00
_cell.angle_beta   90.00
_cell.angle_gamma   90.00
#
_symmetry.space_group_name_H-M   'P 1'
#
loop_
_entity.id
_entity.type
_entity.pdbx_description
1 polymer ?
#
loop_
_entity_poly.entity_id
_entity_poly.type
_entity_poly.pdbx_seq_one_letter_code
_entity_poly.pdbx_strand_id
1 'polypeptide(L)'
;MSNFAKTLATATSTATKLSGPIVYNAKVAGQIAKQVYVREGMAPPSGAQFESAKEATLKFVKSARSANTWKNISKDQYLMAGLVAAEAYAFFLVGEIVGRRNFVGYDVKSADSHEEHH
;
A
#
# COMPACT_ATOMS: atom_id res chain seq x y z
N MET A 1 34.85 37.90 6.46
CA MET A 1 33.52 37.24 6.39
C MET A 1 33.74 35.74 6.37
N SER A 2 33.22 35.02 7.37
CA SER A 2 33.49 33.59 7.63
C SER A 2 33.00 32.69 6.50
N ASN A 3 33.82 31.71 6.09
CA ASN A 3 33.51 30.73 5.05
C ASN A 3 32.15 30.04 5.25
N PHE A 4 31.73 29.83 6.51
CA PHE A 4 30.43 29.31 6.91
C PHE A 4 29.23 30.08 6.34
N ALA A 5 29.30 31.41 6.28
CA ALA A 5 28.22 32.25 5.77
C ALA A 5 28.03 32.09 4.25
N LYS A 6 29.14 31.84 3.51
CA LYS A 6 29.08 31.52 2.07
C LYS A 6 28.48 30.14 1.84
N THR A 7 28.86 29.13 2.63
CA THR A 7 28.32 27.76 2.51
C THR A 7 26.82 27.72 2.78
N LEU A 8 26.37 28.45 3.81
CA LEU A 8 24.95 28.53 4.16
C LEU A 8 24.13 29.20 3.04
N ALA A 9 24.64 30.31 2.48
CA ALA A 9 24.00 31.01 1.37
C ALA A 9 23.91 30.16 0.09
N THR A 10 24.98 29.41 -0.23
CA THR A 10 24.99 28.46 -1.36
C THR A 10 24.02 27.30 -1.13
N ALA A 11 23.94 26.74 0.09
CA ALA A 11 23.00 25.68 0.42
C ALA A 11 21.53 26.15 0.29
N THR A 12 21.20 27.33 0.81
CA THR A 12 19.86 27.91 0.67
C THR A 12 19.51 28.22 -0.79
N SER A 13 20.44 28.76 -1.58
CA SER A 13 20.16 29.05 -2.99
C SER A 13 19.99 27.79 -3.85
N THR A 14 20.72 26.71 -3.56
CA THR A 14 20.53 25.40 -4.21
C THR A 14 19.20 24.76 -3.80
N ALA A 15 18.82 24.83 -2.52
CA ALA A 15 17.53 24.35 -2.04
C ALA A 15 16.35 25.07 -2.72
N THR A 16 16.41 26.39 -2.84
CA THR A 16 15.36 27.20 -3.53
C THR A 16 15.31 26.93 -5.04
N LYS A 17 16.45 26.58 -5.67
CA LYS A 17 16.48 26.18 -7.08
C LYS A 17 15.87 24.79 -7.31
N LEU A 18 16.02 23.87 -6.34
CA LEU A 18 15.48 22.52 -6.41
C LEU A 18 14.00 22.45 -5.99
N SER A 19 13.53 23.35 -5.13
CA SER A 19 12.14 23.35 -4.64
C SER A 19 11.14 23.56 -5.77
N GLY A 20 11.44 24.42 -6.75
CA GLY A 20 10.58 24.66 -7.92
C GLY A 20 10.33 23.38 -8.75
N PRO A 21 11.39 22.73 -9.29
CA PRO A 21 11.27 21.47 -10.03
C PRO A 21 10.66 20.33 -9.21
N ILE A 22 11.01 20.18 -7.93
CA ILE A 22 10.45 19.12 -7.07
C ILE A 22 8.95 19.31 -6.90
N VAL A 23 8.49 20.52 -6.61
CA VAL A 23 7.06 20.81 -6.46
C VAL A 23 6.31 20.60 -7.77
N TYR A 24 6.89 21.02 -8.90
CA TYR A 24 6.29 20.79 -10.21
C TYR A 24 6.16 19.28 -10.52
N ASN A 25 7.24 18.52 -10.37
CA ASN A 25 7.23 17.07 -10.62
C ASN A 25 6.28 16.34 -9.66
N ALA A 26 6.21 16.75 -8.39
CA ALA A 26 5.26 16.20 -7.43
C ALA A 26 3.80 16.46 -7.84
N LYS A 27 3.48 17.66 -8.37
CA LYS A 27 2.15 17.96 -8.90
C LYS A 27 1.81 17.09 -10.10
N VAL A 28 2.74 16.92 -11.04
CA VAL A 28 2.54 16.05 -12.22
C VAL A 28 2.32 14.60 -11.78
N ALA A 29 3.17 14.08 -10.89
CA ALA A 29 3.01 12.75 -10.31
C ALA A 29 1.64 12.59 -9.62
N GLY A 30 1.18 13.61 -8.88
CA GLY A 30 -0.14 13.62 -8.27
C GLY A 30 -1.30 13.55 -9.28
N GLN A 31 -1.19 14.26 -10.40
CA GLN A 31 -2.20 14.17 -11.47
C GLN A 31 -2.22 12.79 -12.13
N ILE A 32 -1.05 12.21 -12.38
CA ILE A 32 -0.94 10.85 -12.92
C ILE A 32 -1.53 9.84 -11.93
N ALA A 33 -1.20 9.94 -10.64
CA ALA A 33 -1.76 9.09 -9.61
C ALA A 33 -3.29 9.19 -9.54
N LYS A 34 -3.84 10.40 -9.67
CA LYS A 34 -5.30 10.62 -9.74
C LYS A 34 -5.93 9.95 -10.96
N GLN A 35 -5.31 10.03 -12.13
CA GLN A 35 -5.80 9.37 -13.34
C GLN A 35 -5.82 7.85 -13.18
N VAL A 36 -4.76 7.27 -12.62
CA VAL A 36 -4.68 5.84 -12.33
C VAL A 36 -5.75 5.43 -11.30
N TYR A 37 -5.95 6.22 -10.24
CA TYR A 37 -6.98 5.95 -9.23
C TYR A 37 -8.39 5.83 -9.82
N VAL A 38 -8.76 6.74 -10.72
CA VAL A 38 -10.06 6.71 -11.38
C VAL A 38 -10.14 5.58 -12.40
N ARG A 39 -9.08 5.38 -13.20
CA ARG A 39 -9.05 4.37 -14.27
C ARG A 39 -9.10 2.94 -13.73
N GLU A 40 -8.35 2.66 -12.68
CA GLU A 40 -8.29 1.33 -12.06
C GLU A 40 -9.46 1.07 -11.11
N GLY A 41 -10.40 2.03 -10.99
CA GLY A 41 -11.59 1.84 -10.17
C GLY A 41 -11.26 1.64 -8.68
N MET A 42 -10.20 2.30 -8.18
CA MET A 42 -9.78 2.21 -6.76
C MET A 42 -10.75 2.91 -5.79
N ALA A 43 -11.85 3.46 -6.29
CA ALA A 43 -12.92 3.98 -5.47
C ALA A 43 -13.63 2.84 -4.71
N PRO A 44 -14.10 3.09 -3.47
CA PRO A 44 -14.94 2.13 -2.78
C PRO A 44 -16.12 1.72 -3.68
N PRO A 45 -16.42 0.42 -3.79
CA PRO A 45 -17.52 -0.05 -4.63
C PRO A 45 -18.87 0.48 -4.12
N SER A 46 -19.81 0.65 -5.04
CA SER A 46 -21.20 0.97 -4.68
C SER A 46 -21.87 -0.18 -3.92
N GLY A 47 -22.94 0.10 -3.19
CA GLY A 47 -23.69 -0.92 -2.43
C GLY A 47 -24.20 -2.08 -3.32
N ALA A 48 -24.58 -1.79 -4.57
CA ALA A 48 -24.99 -2.82 -5.53
C ALA A 48 -23.82 -3.75 -5.93
N GLN A 49 -22.61 -3.20 -6.08
CA GLN A 49 -21.40 -3.99 -6.36
C GLN A 49 -20.99 -4.85 -5.17
N PHE A 50 -21.28 -4.39 -3.94
CA PHE A 50 -21.03 -5.18 -2.75
C PHE A 50 -21.94 -6.42 -2.66
N GLU A 51 -23.24 -6.25 -2.92
CA GLU A 51 -24.17 -7.39 -2.94
C GLU A 51 -23.82 -8.39 -4.06
N SER A 52 -23.43 -7.91 -5.26
CA SER A 52 -23.00 -8.81 -6.33
C SER A 52 -21.72 -9.57 -5.98
N ALA A 53 -20.75 -8.92 -5.32
CA ALA A 53 -19.53 -9.56 -4.83
C ALA A 53 -19.84 -10.63 -3.77
N LYS A 54 -20.78 -10.36 -2.86
CA LYS A 54 -21.24 -11.31 -1.85
C LYS A 54 -21.93 -12.52 -2.49
N GLU A 55 -22.83 -12.32 -3.44
CA GLU A 55 -23.47 -13.41 -4.18
C GLU A 55 -22.45 -14.27 -4.93
N ALA A 56 -21.48 -13.64 -5.60
CA ALA A 56 -20.39 -14.33 -6.29
C ALA A 56 -19.54 -15.16 -5.31
N THR A 57 -19.23 -14.60 -4.14
CA THR A 57 -18.49 -15.29 -3.07
C THR A 57 -19.27 -16.50 -2.56
N LEU A 58 -20.56 -16.35 -2.29
CA LEU A 58 -21.41 -17.46 -1.85
C LEU A 58 -21.50 -18.56 -2.92
N LYS A 59 -21.61 -18.20 -4.19
CA LYS A 59 -21.61 -19.14 -5.31
C LYS A 59 -20.27 -19.86 -5.42
N PHE A 60 -19.15 -19.15 -5.28
CA PHE A 60 -17.82 -19.73 -5.26
C PHE A 60 -17.67 -20.75 -4.12
N VAL A 61 -18.05 -20.40 -2.89
CA VAL A 61 -17.98 -21.30 -1.73
C VAL A 61 -18.81 -22.56 -1.95
N LYS A 62 -20.03 -22.43 -2.48
CA LYS A 62 -20.88 -23.58 -2.84
C LYS A 62 -20.22 -24.47 -3.88
N SER A 63 -19.62 -23.87 -4.91
CA SER A 63 -18.94 -24.60 -5.98
C SER A 63 -17.65 -25.26 -5.48
N ALA A 64 -16.85 -24.59 -4.65
CA ALA A 64 -15.61 -25.11 -4.08
C ALA A 64 -15.82 -26.34 -3.18
N ARG A 65 -17.00 -26.48 -2.56
CA ARG A 65 -17.38 -27.69 -1.80
C ARG A 65 -17.66 -28.90 -2.69
N SER A 66 -17.90 -28.69 -3.98
CA SER A 66 -18.04 -29.79 -4.95
C SER A 66 -16.66 -30.29 -5.38
N ALA A 67 -16.42 -31.60 -5.19
CA ALA A 67 -15.17 -32.25 -5.62
C ALA A 67 -14.93 -32.19 -7.14
N ASN A 68 -15.94 -31.87 -7.94
CA ASN A 68 -15.81 -31.76 -9.39
C ASN A 68 -15.15 -30.44 -9.84
N THR A 69 -15.20 -29.41 -8.99
CA THR A 69 -14.67 -28.08 -9.30
C THR A 69 -13.15 -28.08 -9.41
N TRP A 70 -12.47 -28.86 -8.57
CA TRP A 70 -11.02 -28.94 -8.50
C TRP A 70 -10.39 -29.82 -9.59
N LYS A 71 -11.20 -30.68 -10.23
CA LYS A 71 -10.72 -31.64 -11.24
C LYS A 71 -10.45 -31.02 -12.60
N ASN A 72 -11.06 -29.88 -12.89
CA ASN A 72 -11.00 -29.22 -14.20
C ASN A 72 -10.22 -27.90 -14.20
N ILE A 73 -9.43 -27.62 -13.16
CA ILE A 73 -8.67 -26.37 -13.06
C ILE A 73 -7.36 -26.47 -13.84
N SER A 74 -7.14 -25.51 -14.75
CA SER A 74 -5.90 -25.39 -15.52
C SER A 74 -4.76 -24.81 -14.67
N LYS A 75 -3.51 -25.10 -15.04
CA LYS A 75 -2.32 -24.52 -14.37
C LYS A 75 -2.33 -22.99 -14.39
N ASP A 76 -2.79 -22.39 -15.47
CA ASP A 76 -2.88 -20.93 -15.60
C ASP A 76 -3.88 -20.34 -14.60
N GLN A 77 -4.98 -21.06 -14.32
CA GLN A 77 -5.97 -20.61 -13.34
C GLN A 77 -5.40 -20.65 -11.92
N TYR A 78 -4.59 -21.66 -11.58
CA TYR A 78 -3.89 -21.69 -10.30
C TYR A 78 -2.88 -20.55 -10.15
N LEU A 79 -2.11 -20.25 -11.20
CA LEU A 79 -1.16 -19.15 -11.18
C LEU A 79 -1.86 -17.81 -11.00
N MET A 80 -2.93 -17.55 -11.76
CA MET A 80 -3.69 -16.30 -11.64
C MET A 80 -4.38 -16.19 -10.27
N ALA A 81 -4.96 -17.28 -9.75
CA ALA A 81 -5.54 -17.28 -8.41
C ALA A 81 -4.49 -17.02 -7.33
N GLY A 82 -3.30 -17.61 -7.45
CA GLY A 82 -2.18 -17.37 -6.54
C GLY A 82 -1.70 -15.91 -6.58
N LEU A 83 -1.62 -15.32 -7.77
CA LEU A 83 -1.25 -13.91 -7.93
C LEU A 83 -2.26 -12.98 -7.27
N VAL A 84 -3.56 -13.17 -7.55
CA VAL A 84 -4.63 -12.38 -6.95
C VAL A 84 -4.67 -12.56 -5.43
N ALA A 85 -4.42 -13.77 -4.92
CA ALA A 85 -4.33 -14.01 -3.48
C ALA A 85 -3.14 -13.28 -2.84
N ALA A 86 -1.98 -13.25 -3.52
CA ALA A 86 -0.81 -12.51 -3.07
C ALA A 86 -1.07 -10.99 -3.05
N GLU A 87 -1.76 -10.45 -4.06
CA GLU A 87 -2.19 -9.06 -4.11
C GLU A 87 -3.15 -8.72 -2.96
N ALA A 88 -4.16 -9.56 -2.71
CA ALA A 88 -5.08 -9.38 -1.59
C ALA A 88 -4.36 -9.41 -0.24
N TYR A 89 -3.38 -10.30 -0.08
CA TYR A 89 -2.54 -10.36 1.11
C TYR A 89 -1.67 -9.10 1.29
N ALA A 90 -1.12 -8.55 0.20
CA ALA A 90 -0.39 -7.30 0.26
C ALA A 90 -1.27 -6.12 0.71
N PHE A 91 -2.50 -6.02 0.20
CA PHE A 91 -3.47 -5.02 0.68
C PHE A 91 -3.82 -5.20 2.16
N PHE A 92 -3.94 -6.44 2.64
CA PHE A 92 -4.16 -6.72 4.06
C PHE A 92 -3.01 -6.17 4.92
N LEU A 93 -1.76 -6.43 4.53
CA LEU A 93 -0.58 -5.90 5.24
C LEU A 93 -0.52 -4.37 5.24
N VAL A 94 -0.84 -3.73 4.11
CA VAL A 94 -0.97 -2.26 4.05
C VAL A 94 -2.06 -1.77 5.00
N GLY A 95 -3.18 -2.47 5.07
CA GLY A 95 -4.25 -2.21 6.04
C GLY A 95 -3.77 -2.30 7.49
N GLU A 96 -2.97 -3.31 7.83
CA GLU A 96 -2.37 -3.41 9.16
C GLU A 96 -1.40 -2.25 9.47
N ILE A 97 -0.58 -1.83 8.50
CA ILE A 97 0.33 -0.68 8.66
C ILE A 97 -0.48 0.59 8.96
N VAL A 98 -1.56 0.83 8.22
CA VAL A 98 -2.45 1.98 8.44
C VAL A 98 -3.17 1.87 9.79
N GLY A 99 -3.67 0.68 10.15
CA GLY A 99 -4.37 0.42 11.40
C GLY A 99 -3.46 0.60 12.64
N ARG A 100 -2.20 0.16 12.55
CA ARG A 100 -1.19 0.32 13.62
C ARG A 100 -0.48 1.68 13.57
N ARG A 101 -0.58 2.42 12.46
CA ARG A 101 0.16 3.66 12.17
C ARG A 101 1.68 3.51 12.34
N ASN A 102 2.22 2.31 12.12
CA ASN A 102 3.63 2.03 12.24
C ASN A 102 4.10 1.18 11.04
N PHE A 103 5.22 1.59 10.44
CA PHE A 103 5.79 0.98 9.24
C PHE A 103 6.72 -0.20 9.57
N VAL A 104 7.40 -0.17 10.72
CA VAL A 104 8.36 -1.22 11.13
C VAL A 104 8.25 -1.48 12.64
N GLY A 105 7.96 -2.73 12.99
CA GLY A 105 7.94 -3.19 14.37
C GLY A 105 6.83 -2.58 15.23
N TYR A 106 6.60 -3.16 16.40
CA TYR A 106 5.86 -2.46 17.45
C TYR A 106 6.80 -1.45 18.08
N ASP A 107 6.33 -0.22 18.30
CA ASP A 107 6.99 0.72 19.20
C ASP A 107 6.75 0.23 20.63
N VAL A 108 7.37 -0.89 20.97
CA VAL A 108 7.60 -1.23 22.36
C VAL A 108 8.65 -0.26 22.81
N LYS A 109 8.27 0.67 23.71
CA LYS A 109 9.26 1.30 24.60
C LYS A 109 10.11 0.15 25.11
N SER A 110 11.37 0.11 24.68
CA SER A 110 12.32 -0.89 25.11
C SER A 110 12.15 -1.06 26.61
N ALA A 111 11.93 -2.29 27.05
CA ALA A 111 12.06 -2.67 28.44
C ALA A 111 13.54 -2.60 28.87
N ASP A 112 14.23 -1.50 28.56
CA ASP A 112 15.55 -1.12 29.07
C ASP A 112 15.44 -0.58 30.50
N SER A 113 14.47 -1.09 31.26
CA SER A 113 14.27 -0.82 32.69
C SER A 113 14.13 -2.11 33.49
N HIS A 114 14.86 -3.16 33.11
CA HIS A 114 15.40 -4.08 34.11
C HIS A 114 16.69 -3.44 34.64
N GLU A 115 16.57 -2.46 35.55
CA GLU A 115 16.69 -2.70 36.99
C GLU A 115 17.96 -3.49 37.32
N GLU A 116 19.05 -2.73 37.46
CA GLU A 116 20.13 -3.04 38.38
C GLU A 116 19.53 -3.20 39.79
N HIS A 117 19.25 -4.43 40.18
CA HIS A 117 19.06 -4.77 41.58
C HIS A 117 19.74 -6.13 41.84
N HIS A 118 20.76 -6.06 42.71
CA HIS A 118 21.55 -7.11 43.38
C HIS A 118 22.87 -7.55 42.74
#